data_AF-A0A6L3XIX1-F1
#
_entry.id   AF-A0A6L3XIX1-F1
#
_cell.length_a   1.000
_cell.length_b   1.000
_cell.length_c   1.000
_cell.angle_alpha   90.00
_cell.angle_beta   90.00
_cell.angle_gamma   90.00
#
_symmetry.space_group_name_H-M   'P 1'
#
loop_
_entity.id
_entity.type
_entity.pdbx_description
1 polymer ?
#
loop_
_entity_poly.entity_id
_entity_poly.type
_entity_poly.pdbx_seq_one_letter_code
_entity_poly.pdbx_strand_id
1 'polypeptide(L)'
;DYTVQALKSGDIRFACEQPDNGKNHPRNLFVWRSNLLGSSGKGHEYMLKYLLGTESGIQGEDLGSTDDVKPEEVEWQTAAIEGKLDLLVTLDFRMSSTCLFSDIVLPTATWYEKDDMNTSDMHPFIHPLSAAVDPAWESRSDWEIYKGIAKVFSEVCVGHLGTETDVVLQPLQHDSPGELSQPFDILDWRKGECDLIPGKTAPNIAVVERNYPETYERFTALGPLLDKLGNGGKGISWNTQNEVDFLGKINYVKLDGPAKGRPRIETAIDASEVILALAPETNGQVAVKAWEALGELTGRDHTHLALNKEDEKIRFRDIQAQPRKIISSPTWSGLESEHVSYNAGYT
;
A
#
# COMPACT_ATOMS: atom_id res chain seq x y z
N ASP A 1 19.61 -14.92 10.46
CA ASP A 1 20.04 -16.25 10.93
C ASP A 1 19.06 -16.94 11.85
N TYR A 2 18.71 -16.37 13.01
CA TYR A 2 17.78 -16.99 13.96
C TYR A 2 16.48 -17.48 13.31
N THR A 3 15.75 -16.61 12.61
CA THR A 3 14.47 -16.96 11.97
C THR A 3 14.61 -18.07 10.93
N VAL A 4 15.70 -18.09 10.16
CA VAL A 4 15.96 -19.16 9.17
C VAL A 4 16.12 -20.50 9.87
N GLN A 5 16.91 -20.55 10.96
CA GLN A 5 17.10 -21.79 11.71
C GLN A 5 15.82 -22.26 12.39
N ALA A 6 15.07 -21.33 12.99
CA ALA A 6 13.78 -21.64 13.62
C ALA A 6 12.73 -22.13 12.62
N LEU A 7 12.73 -21.61 11.38
CA LEU A 7 11.89 -22.12 10.30
C LEU A 7 12.31 -23.52 9.84
N LYS A 8 13.62 -23.78 9.75
CA LYS A 8 14.15 -25.11 9.40
C LYS A 8 13.87 -26.16 10.50
N SER A 9 13.93 -25.78 11.78
CA SER A 9 13.65 -26.68 12.91
C SER A 9 12.17 -26.88 13.18
N GLY A 10 11.30 -25.97 12.71
CA GLY A 10 9.88 -25.96 13.01
C GLY A 10 9.51 -25.24 14.31
N ASP A 11 10.47 -24.59 14.99
CA ASP A 11 10.22 -23.78 16.19
C ASP A 11 9.39 -22.52 15.87
N ILE A 12 9.57 -22.00 14.66
CA ILE A 12 8.71 -20.99 14.04
C ILE A 12 8.11 -21.64 12.79
N ARG A 13 6.81 -21.41 12.57
CA ARG A 13 6.05 -21.95 11.44
C ARG A 13 5.31 -20.83 10.73
N PHE A 14 4.92 -21.08 9.48
CA PHE A 14 4.12 -20.11 8.76
C PHE A 14 2.69 -20.15 9.27
N ALA A 15 2.09 -18.98 9.50
CA ALA A 15 0.74 -18.86 10.06
C ALA A 15 -0.33 -19.59 9.22
N CYS A 16 -0.12 -19.69 7.91
CA CYS A 16 -1.03 -20.37 6.98
C CYS A 16 -1.12 -21.88 7.18
N GLU A 17 -0.18 -22.51 7.88
CA GLU A 17 -0.24 -23.94 8.20
C GLU A 17 -1.25 -24.24 9.31
N GLN A 18 -1.55 -23.24 10.15
CA GLN A 18 -2.44 -23.38 11.30
C GLN A 18 -3.38 -22.17 11.41
N PRO A 19 -4.21 -21.87 10.39
CA PRO A 19 -5.00 -20.65 10.35
C PRO A 19 -6.04 -20.58 11.49
N ASP A 20 -6.44 -21.74 12.03
CA ASP A 20 -7.45 -21.87 13.08
C ASP A 20 -6.85 -22.17 14.47
N ASN A 21 -5.56 -21.87 14.73
CA ASN A 21 -4.96 -22.10 16.06
C ASN A 21 -5.30 -21.03 17.13
N GLY A 22 -6.18 -20.08 16.81
CA GLY A 22 -6.56 -18.98 17.69
C GLY A 22 -5.66 -17.74 17.65
N LYS A 23 -4.48 -17.83 17.01
CA LYS A 23 -3.49 -16.74 16.93
C LYS A 23 -3.18 -16.28 15.49
N ASN A 24 -3.55 -17.09 14.49
CA ASN A 24 -3.15 -16.92 13.09
C ASN A 24 -4.25 -16.36 12.16
N HIS A 25 -5.24 -15.65 12.71
CA HIS A 25 -6.29 -14.99 11.94
C HIS A 25 -6.29 -13.48 12.18
N PRO A 26 -6.74 -12.67 11.20
CA PRO A 26 -6.89 -11.23 11.41
C PRO A 26 -7.93 -10.96 12.50
N ARG A 27 -7.63 -9.99 13.37
CA ARG A 27 -8.51 -9.59 14.48
C ARG A 27 -9.14 -8.22 14.28
N ASN A 28 -8.40 -7.28 13.70
CA ASN A 28 -8.88 -5.93 13.42
C ASN A 28 -8.90 -5.72 11.91
N LEU A 29 -10.04 -5.34 11.36
CA LEU A 29 -10.22 -5.05 9.94
C LEU A 29 -10.81 -3.65 9.75
N PHE A 30 -10.08 -2.80 9.01
CA PHE A 30 -10.58 -1.51 8.54
C PHE A 30 -11.04 -1.64 7.09
N VAL A 31 -12.27 -1.21 6.80
CA VAL A 31 -12.83 -1.17 5.45
C VAL A 31 -13.19 0.28 5.10
N TRP A 32 -12.55 0.83 4.07
CA TRP A 32 -12.87 2.17 3.58
C TRP A 32 -12.81 2.17 2.05
N ARG A 33 -13.58 3.04 1.41
CA ARG A 33 -13.68 3.13 -0.06
C ARG A 33 -14.02 1.78 -0.72
N SER A 34 -14.71 0.90 0.01
CA SER A 34 -15.05 -0.46 -0.39
C SER A 34 -16.36 -0.88 0.26
N ASN A 35 -17.14 -1.69 -0.44
CA ASN A 35 -18.30 -2.38 0.12
C ASN A 35 -18.03 -3.89 0.07
N LEU A 36 -17.04 -4.35 0.84
CA LEU A 36 -16.55 -5.74 0.83
C LEU A 36 -17.70 -6.74 1.01
N LEU A 37 -18.53 -6.55 2.03
CA LEU A 37 -19.60 -7.48 2.40
C LEU A 37 -20.88 -7.31 1.56
N GLY A 38 -20.90 -6.39 0.60
CA GLY A 38 -22.08 -6.18 -0.27
C GLY A 38 -21.75 -6.02 -1.75
N SER A 39 -20.51 -6.27 -2.16
CA SER A 39 -20.08 -6.11 -3.54
C SER A 39 -18.94 -7.06 -3.92
N SER A 40 -17.74 -6.89 -3.35
CA SER A 40 -16.56 -7.61 -3.82
C SER A 40 -16.30 -8.94 -3.12
N GLY A 41 -16.94 -9.21 -1.98
CA GLY A 41 -16.78 -10.43 -1.18
C GLY A 41 -17.44 -11.65 -1.83
N LYS A 42 -16.63 -12.47 -2.50
CA LYS A 42 -17.08 -13.78 -2.98
C LYS A 42 -17.20 -14.73 -1.80
N GLY A 43 -18.22 -15.59 -1.83
CA GLY A 43 -18.55 -16.42 -0.66
C GLY A 43 -19.06 -15.58 0.51
N HIS A 44 -20.04 -14.69 0.25
CA HIS A 44 -20.62 -13.79 1.24
C HIS A 44 -20.95 -14.49 2.56
N GLU A 45 -21.72 -15.59 2.50
CA GLU A 45 -22.12 -16.38 3.67
C GLU A 45 -20.94 -16.96 4.46
N TYR A 46 -19.82 -17.27 3.79
CA TYR A 46 -18.59 -17.74 4.45
C TYR A 46 -17.91 -16.61 5.22
N MET A 47 -17.92 -15.38 4.70
CA MET A 47 -17.42 -14.22 5.45
C MET A 47 -18.30 -13.94 6.68
N LEU A 48 -19.62 -14.03 6.54
CA LEU A 48 -20.54 -13.86 7.66
C LEU A 48 -20.29 -14.88 8.78
N LYS A 49 -20.21 -16.17 8.42
CA LYS A 49 -19.94 -17.25 9.39
C LYS A 49 -18.54 -17.14 10.00
N TYR A 50 -17.50 -17.17 9.18
CA TYR A 50 -16.13 -17.38 9.67
C TYR A 50 -15.41 -16.10 10.09
N LEU A 51 -15.71 -14.95 9.47
CA LEU A 51 -15.10 -13.68 9.88
C LEU A 51 -15.93 -12.95 10.94
N LEU A 52 -17.25 -12.89 10.76
CA LEU A 52 -18.14 -12.10 11.64
C LEU A 52 -18.80 -12.93 12.74
N GLY A 53 -18.95 -14.24 12.57
CA GLY A 53 -19.62 -15.09 13.56
C GLY A 53 -21.13 -14.86 13.63
N THR A 54 -21.74 -14.39 12.54
CA THR A 54 -23.19 -14.18 12.46
C THR A 54 -23.90 -15.41 11.87
N GLU A 55 -25.24 -15.38 11.87
CA GLU A 55 -26.01 -16.31 11.04
C GLU A 55 -25.55 -16.24 9.57
N SER A 56 -25.60 -17.38 8.89
CA SER A 56 -25.20 -17.51 7.49
C SER A 56 -26.14 -18.47 6.76
N GLY A 57 -26.28 -18.25 5.46
CA GLY A 57 -27.08 -19.05 4.54
C GLY A 57 -26.34 -20.21 3.87
N ILE A 58 -25.21 -20.68 4.41
CA ILE A 58 -24.47 -21.82 3.85
C ILE A 58 -25.37 -23.07 3.87
N GLN A 59 -25.62 -23.67 2.70
CA GLN A 59 -26.50 -24.84 2.55
C GLN A 59 -25.73 -26.17 2.44
N GLY A 60 -24.47 -26.12 2.00
CA GLY A 60 -23.63 -27.30 1.84
C GLY A 60 -22.98 -27.74 3.15
N GLU A 61 -22.60 -29.00 3.21
CA GLU A 61 -21.76 -29.51 4.30
C GLU A 61 -20.30 -29.07 4.08
N ASP A 62 -19.59 -28.82 5.19
CA ASP A 62 -18.15 -28.56 5.15
C ASP A 62 -17.41 -29.83 4.65
N LEU A 63 -16.23 -29.65 4.03
CA LEU A 63 -15.32 -30.75 3.72
C LEU A 63 -14.92 -31.49 5.02
N GLY A 64 -14.45 -32.74 4.93
CA GLY A 64 -13.91 -33.47 6.09
C GLY A 64 -14.93 -34.31 6.88
N SER A 65 -16.13 -34.56 6.35
CA SER A 65 -17.04 -35.61 6.83
C SER A 65 -16.49 -37.04 6.60
N THR A 66 -15.45 -37.17 5.77
CA THR A 66 -14.63 -38.37 5.55
C THR A 66 -13.14 -37.99 5.59
N ASP A 67 -12.27 -38.89 6.04
CA ASP A 67 -10.83 -38.62 6.21
C ASP A 67 -10.06 -38.41 4.88
N ASP A 68 -10.66 -38.79 3.74
CA ASP A 68 -9.99 -38.87 2.44
C ASP A 68 -9.76 -37.51 1.74
N VAL A 69 -10.23 -36.38 2.31
CA VAL A 69 -10.18 -35.05 1.65
C VAL A 69 -9.56 -33.96 2.53
N LYS A 70 -8.73 -34.33 3.52
CA LYS A 70 -8.03 -33.35 4.38
C LYS A 70 -6.75 -32.83 3.70
N PRO A 71 -6.39 -31.54 3.87
CA PRO A 71 -5.16 -30.98 3.34
C PRO A 71 -3.93 -31.59 4.03
N GLU A 72 -2.84 -31.76 3.29
CA GLU A 72 -1.57 -32.30 3.82
C GLU A 72 -0.71 -31.23 4.52
N GLU A 73 -0.84 -29.96 4.12
CA GLU A 73 0.02 -28.85 4.54
C GLU A 73 -0.69 -27.86 5.49
N VAL A 74 -1.98 -28.05 5.74
CA VAL A 74 -2.79 -27.23 6.65
C VAL A 74 -3.38 -28.13 7.72
N GLU A 75 -3.22 -27.75 8.98
CA GLU A 75 -3.80 -28.51 10.07
C GLU A 75 -5.33 -28.42 10.05
N TRP A 76 -5.97 -29.59 9.92
CA TRP A 76 -7.41 -29.71 9.92
C TRP A 76 -7.96 -29.68 11.35
N GLN A 77 -8.93 -28.80 11.60
CA GLN A 77 -9.71 -28.79 12.85
C GLN A 77 -11.18 -29.07 12.55
N THR A 78 -11.74 -30.07 13.24
CA THR A 78 -13.13 -30.52 13.01
C THR A 78 -14.18 -29.47 13.38
N ALA A 79 -13.82 -28.49 14.22
CA ALA A 79 -14.59 -27.26 14.39
C ALA A 79 -13.72 -26.09 13.96
N ALA A 80 -14.06 -25.46 12.83
CA ALA A 80 -13.39 -24.24 12.38
C ALA A 80 -13.68 -23.08 13.35
N ILE A 81 -12.76 -22.14 13.46
CA ILE A 81 -13.00 -20.90 14.21
C ILE A 81 -13.99 -20.03 13.43
N GLU A 82 -15.06 -19.64 14.08
CA GLU A 82 -16.03 -18.64 13.61
C GLU A 82 -15.81 -17.30 14.31
N GLY A 83 -16.29 -16.20 13.72
CA GLY A 83 -16.15 -14.87 14.33
C GLY A 83 -14.70 -14.45 14.57
N LYS A 84 -13.83 -14.65 13.57
CA LYS A 84 -12.39 -14.35 13.68
C LYS A 84 -12.06 -12.87 13.93
N LEU A 85 -12.89 -11.95 13.46
CA LEU A 85 -12.68 -10.52 13.66
C LEU A 85 -13.18 -10.11 15.05
N ASP A 86 -12.29 -9.52 15.83
CA ASP A 86 -12.63 -8.86 17.10
C ASP A 86 -13.20 -7.45 16.88
N LEU A 87 -12.83 -6.80 15.76
CA LEU A 87 -13.28 -5.44 15.42
C LEU A 87 -13.32 -5.22 13.90
N LEU A 88 -14.50 -4.87 13.39
CA LEU A 88 -14.74 -4.40 12.03
C LEU A 88 -15.12 -2.92 12.03
N VAL A 89 -14.22 -2.08 11.51
CA VAL A 89 -14.44 -0.63 11.39
C VAL A 89 -14.64 -0.27 9.93
N THR A 90 -15.76 0.39 9.59
CA THR A 90 -16.04 0.86 8.22
C THR A 90 -16.12 2.38 8.14
N LEU A 91 -15.45 2.96 7.14
CA LEU A 91 -15.57 4.38 6.80
C LEU A 91 -16.39 4.50 5.51
N ASP A 92 -17.55 5.15 5.59
CA ASP A 92 -18.45 5.34 4.46
C ASP A 92 -19.29 6.61 4.65
N PHE A 93 -19.71 7.22 3.53
CA PHE A 93 -20.58 8.41 3.53
C PHE A 93 -22.05 8.00 3.38
N ARG A 94 -22.32 6.71 3.17
CA ARG A 94 -23.65 6.10 3.19
C ARG A 94 -23.64 4.82 4.00
N MET A 95 -24.79 4.46 4.57
CA MET A 95 -24.95 3.18 5.26
C MET A 95 -24.98 2.02 4.25
N SER A 96 -23.80 1.54 3.84
CA SER A 96 -23.64 0.39 2.93
C SER A 96 -23.90 -0.94 3.65
N SER A 97 -23.99 -2.05 2.88
CA SER A 97 -24.11 -3.39 3.48
C SER A 97 -22.96 -3.69 4.42
N THR A 98 -21.73 -3.29 4.07
CA THR A 98 -20.58 -3.47 4.97
C THR A 98 -20.76 -2.69 6.27
N CYS A 99 -21.24 -1.44 6.21
CA CYS A 99 -21.53 -0.66 7.42
C CYS A 99 -22.56 -1.35 8.32
N LEU A 100 -23.60 -1.94 7.73
CA LEU A 100 -24.67 -2.61 8.48
C LEU A 100 -24.17 -3.81 9.29
N PHE A 101 -23.08 -4.44 8.84
CA PHE A 101 -22.42 -5.56 9.52
C PHE A 101 -21.19 -5.14 10.35
N SER A 102 -20.85 -3.85 10.40
CA SER A 102 -19.66 -3.36 11.12
C SER A 102 -19.96 -3.04 12.57
N ASP A 103 -18.94 -3.18 13.43
CA ASP A 103 -19.03 -2.77 14.85
C ASP A 103 -18.98 -1.25 14.99
N ILE A 104 -18.15 -0.58 14.18
CA ILE A 104 -17.99 0.86 14.16
C ILE A 104 -18.15 1.38 12.74
N VAL A 105 -18.98 2.40 12.57
CA VAL A 105 -19.13 3.15 11.33
C VAL A 105 -18.64 4.58 11.54
N LEU A 106 -17.67 5.01 10.75
CA LEU A 106 -17.10 6.36 10.79
C LEU A 106 -17.61 7.16 9.56
N PRO A 107 -18.23 8.35 9.77
CA PRO A 107 -18.74 9.14 8.66
C PRO A 107 -17.59 9.76 7.87
N THR A 108 -17.39 9.30 6.64
CA THR A 108 -16.39 9.91 5.75
C THR A 108 -17.01 11.01 4.89
N ALA A 109 -16.21 12.01 4.51
CA ALA A 109 -16.62 13.08 3.61
C ALA A 109 -16.92 12.52 2.21
N THR A 110 -17.96 13.06 1.56
CA THR A 110 -18.25 12.75 0.17
C THR A 110 -17.15 13.29 -0.75
N TRP A 111 -17.20 12.93 -2.04
CA TRP A 111 -16.21 13.40 -3.02
C TRP A 111 -16.23 14.92 -3.25
N TYR A 112 -17.30 15.61 -2.87
CA TYR A 112 -17.45 17.07 -3.02
C TYR A 112 -17.10 17.85 -1.75
N GLU A 113 -16.59 17.17 -0.73
CA GLU A 113 -16.29 17.76 0.59
C GLU A 113 -14.83 17.50 1.01
N LYS A 114 -13.99 17.04 0.07
CA LYS A 114 -12.57 16.76 0.34
C LYS A 114 -11.69 17.01 -0.88
N ASP A 115 -10.44 17.31 -0.59
CA ASP A 115 -9.38 17.42 -1.58
C ASP A 115 -8.68 16.07 -1.77
N ASP A 116 -8.50 15.65 -3.02
CA ASP A 116 -7.81 14.42 -3.44
C ASP A 116 -7.46 14.52 -4.94
N MET A 117 -6.82 13.51 -5.53
CA MET A 117 -6.54 13.44 -6.97
C MET A 117 -7.08 12.16 -7.60
N ASN A 118 -7.36 12.23 -8.91
CA ASN A 118 -7.86 11.11 -9.69
C ASN A 118 -7.18 11.04 -11.07
N THR A 119 -6.95 9.80 -11.52
CA THR A 119 -6.43 9.42 -12.84
C THR A 119 -7.12 8.14 -13.28
N SER A 120 -7.05 7.81 -14.58
CA SER A 120 -7.62 6.57 -15.13
C SER A 120 -6.85 6.14 -16.38
N ASP A 121 -6.84 4.84 -16.67
CA ASP A 121 -6.32 4.25 -17.91
C ASP A 121 -6.97 4.83 -19.18
N MET A 122 -8.19 5.36 -19.05
CA MET A 122 -9.01 5.79 -20.19
C MET A 122 -8.51 7.09 -20.85
N HIS A 123 -7.75 7.91 -20.13
CA HIS A 123 -7.27 9.21 -20.62
C HIS A 123 -6.05 9.70 -19.84
N PRO A 124 -5.21 10.58 -20.42
CA PRO A 124 -3.94 10.95 -19.81
C PRO A 124 -4.01 12.14 -18.85
N PHE A 125 -5.22 12.49 -18.37
CA PHE A 125 -5.41 13.64 -17.50
C PHE A 125 -5.39 13.26 -16.03
N ILE A 126 -4.66 14.04 -15.24
CA ILE A 126 -4.78 14.11 -13.79
C ILE A 126 -5.66 15.32 -13.41
N HIS A 127 -6.60 15.10 -12.51
CA HIS A 127 -7.52 16.13 -12.02
C HIS A 127 -7.89 15.90 -10.55
N PRO A 128 -8.34 16.93 -9.83
CA PRO A 128 -8.59 16.81 -8.40
C PRO A 128 -10.04 16.40 -8.10
N LEU A 129 -10.25 15.95 -6.87
CA LEU A 129 -11.47 16.18 -6.10
C LEU A 129 -11.25 17.47 -5.29
N SER A 130 -12.30 18.22 -5.01
CA SER A 130 -12.17 19.46 -4.22
C SER A 130 -13.38 19.66 -3.32
N ALA A 131 -13.11 20.16 -2.11
CA ALA A 131 -14.16 20.52 -1.17
C ALA A 131 -14.94 21.74 -1.69
N ALA A 132 -16.13 21.52 -2.22
CA ALA A 132 -17.07 22.59 -2.58
C ALA A 132 -17.61 23.29 -1.33
N VAL A 133 -17.76 22.54 -0.25
CA VAL A 133 -18.10 22.97 1.11
C VAL A 133 -17.37 22.07 2.12
N ASP A 134 -17.28 22.52 3.37
CA ASP A 134 -16.78 21.68 4.46
C ASP A 134 -17.66 20.42 4.61
N PRO A 135 -17.09 19.27 5.02
CA PRO A 135 -17.85 18.05 5.26
C PRO A 135 -19.07 18.28 6.17
N ALA A 136 -20.24 17.85 5.72
CA ALA A 136 -21.47 18.01 6.48
C ALA A 136 -21.46 17.18 7.78
N TRP A 137 -22.10 17.76 8.81
CA TRP A 137 -22.20 17.20 10.16
C TRP A 137 -20.81 16.94 10.78
N GLU A 138 -20.55 15.71 11.23
CA GLU A 138 -19.29 15.30 11.86
C GLU A 138 -18.40 14.50 10.90
N SER A 139 -18.74 14.50 9.61
CA SER A 139 -17.99 13.78 8.59
C SER A 139 -16.57 14.35 8.48
N ARG A 140 -15.61 13.51 8.12
CA ARG A 140 -14.20 13.91 7.91
C ARG A 140 -13.66 13.19 6.68
N SER A 141 -12.69 13.77 5.98
CA SER A 141 -12.03 13.03 4.90
C SER A 141 -11.31 11.79 5.45
N ASP A 142 -11.13 10.77 4.62
CA ASP A 142 -10.42 9.54 5.02
C ASP A 142 -9.01 9.87 5.57
N TRP A 143 -8.35 10.88 4.98
CA TRP A 143 -7.07 11.41 5.44
C TRP A 143 -7.14 11.92 6.89
N GLU A 144 -8.10 12.78 7.21
CA GLU A 144 -8.28 13.32 8.56
C GLU A 144 -8.70 12.25 9.58
N ILE A 145 -9.49 11.25 9.16
CA ILE A 145 -9.88 10.13 10.00
C ILE A 145 -8.64 9.30 10.38
N TYR A 146 -7.84 8.86 9.41
CA TYR A 146 -6.66 8.06 9.70
C TYR A 146 -5.57 8.85 10.41
N LYS A 147 -5.39 10.14 10.10
CA LYS A 147 -4.49 11.03 10.86
C LYS A 147 -4.93 11.12 12.33
N GLY A 148 -6.23 11.25 12.58
CA GLY A 148 -6.81 11.24 13.93
C GLY A 148 -6.57 9.91 14.66
N ILE A 149 -6.77 8.78 13.99
CA ILE A 149 -6.49 7.44 14.53
C ILE A 149 -5.00 7.30 14.86
N ALA A 150 -4.10 7.70 13.95
CA ALA A 150 -2.66 7.65 14.17
C ALA A 150 -2.23 8.48 15.38
N LYS A 151 -2.86 9.65 15.58
CA LYS A 151 -2.65 10.49 16.76
C LYS A 151 -3.02 9.76 18.04
N VAL A 152 -4.26 9.27 18.14
CA VAL A 152 -4.74 8.57 19.34
C VAL A 152 -3.95 7.28 19.58
N PHE A 153 -3.62 6.52 18.54
CA PHE A 153 -2.79 5.32 18.64
C PHE A 153 -1.42 5.64 19.23
N SER A 154 -0.77 6.72 18.78
CA SER A 154 0.54 7.13 19.29
C SER A 154 0.50 7.45 20.80
N GLU A 155 -0.62 7.98 21.29
CA GLU A 155 -0.83 8.25 22.72
C GLU A 155 -1.12 6.96 23.50
N VAL A 156 -2.03 6.11 23.01
CA VAL A 156 -2.51 4.90 23.71
C VAL A 156 -1.48 3.77 23.71
N CYS A 157 -0.57 3.72 22.73
CA CYS A 157 0.44 2.67 22.65
C CYS A 157 1.55 2.81 23.72
N VAL A 158 1.71 3.99 24.34
CA VAL A 158 2.77 4.26 25.31
C VAL A 158 2.63 3.36 26.54
N GLY A 159 3.71 2.67 26.90
CA GLY A 159 3.73 1.66 27.97
C GLY A 159 3.38 0.25 27.50
N HIS A 160 2.95 0.09 26.25
CA HIS A 160 2.65 -1.21 25.63
C HIS A 160 3.56 -1.51 24.43
N LEU A 161 3.79 -0.52 23.56
CA LEU A 161 4.65 -0.62 22.37
C LEU A 161 5.56 0.61 22.31
N GLY A 162 6.87 0.39 22.20
CA GLY A 162 7.90 1.42 22.13
C GLY A 162 8.59 1.45 20.77
N THR A 163 9.92 1.41 20.79
CA THR A 163 10.73 1.14 19.59
C THR A 163 10.94 -0.36 19.48
N GLU A 164 10.22 -0.98 18.56
CA GLU A 164 10.19 -2.42 18.38
C GLU A 164 10.93 -2.84 17.12
N THR A 165 11.47 -4.07 17.17
CA THR A 165 12.10 -4.72 16.02
C THR A 165 11.16 -5.76 15.46
N ASP A 166 10.63 -5.49 14.26
CA ASP A 166 9.69 -6.37 13.56
C ASP A 166 10.40 -7.24 12.52
N VAL A 167 9.99 -8.50 12.39
CA VAL A 167 10.52 -9.46 11.42
C VAL A 167 9.47 -9.66 10.34
N VAL A 168 9.72 -9.11 9.16
CA VAL A 168 8.75 -9.06 8.06
C VAL A 168 9.19 -9.99 6.95
N LEU A 169 8.28 -10.90 6.55
CA LEU A 169 8.47 -11.73 5.36
C LEU A 169 8.03 -10.96 4.12
N GLN A 170 8.92 -10.82 3.15
CA GLN A 170 8.62 -10.19 1.86
C GLN A 170 8.79 -11.22 0.74
N PRO A 171 7.74 -11.54 -0.04
CA PRO A 171 7.87 -12.48 -1.14
C PRO A 171 8.85 -11.96 -2.20
N LEU A 172 9.34 -12.87 -3.04
CA LEU A 172 10.18 -12.50 -4.19
C LEU A 172 9.40 -11.55 -5.09
N GLN A 173 9.99 -10.39 -5.39
CA GLN A 173 9.33 -9.35 -6.18
C GLN A 173 9.76 -9.47 -7.64
N HIS A 174 8.80 -9.35 -8.55
CA HIS A 174 9.10 -8.97 -9.93
C HIS A 174 9.75 -7.57 -9.96
N ASP A 175 10.44 -7.23 -11.03
CA ASP A 175 11.15 -5.96 -11.21
C ASP A 175 12.22 -5.75 -10.12
N SER A 176 12.79 -6.85 -9.64
CA SER A 176 13.88 -6.87 -8.67
C SER A 176 14.84 -8.02 -8.99
N PRO A 177 16.11 -7.96 -8.56
CA PRO A 177 17.04 -9.08 -8.76
C PRO A 177 16.54 -10.43 -8.22
N GLY A 178 15.61 -10.41 -7.23
CA GLY A 178 15.01 -11.61 -6.64
C GLY A 178 14.04 -12.36 -7.56
N GLU A 179 13.64 -11.79 -8.70
CA GLU A 179 12.79 -12.49 -9.67
C GLU A 179 13.49 -13.68 -10.33
N LEU A 180 14.82 -13.61 -10.46
CA LEU A 180 15.69 -14.66 -11.00
C LEU A 180 15.98 -15.74 -9.93
N SER A 181 14.92 -16.39 -9.48
CA SER A 181 14.94 -17.29 -8.31
C SER A 181 15.30 -18.74 -8.66
N GLN A 182 14.32 -19.53 -9.09
CA GLN A 182 14.46 -20.94 -9.47
C GLN A 182 14.30 -21.08 -11.00
N PRO A 183 15.40 -21.15 -11.77
CA PRO A 183 15.35 -20.98 -13.23
C PRO A 183 14.91 -22.22 -14.02
N PHE A 184 15.02 -23.43 -13.46
CA PHE A 184 14.82 -24.67 -14.20
C PHE A 184 13.73 -25.58 -13.60
N ASP A 185 13.71 -25.67 -12.27
CA ASP A 185 12.85 -26.58 -11.52
C ASP A 185 12.22 -25.87 -10.33
N ILE A 186 11.19 -26.48 -9.74
CA ILE A 186 10.56 -26.01 -8.50
C ILE A 186 11.04 -26.91 -7.37
N LEU A 187 11.84 -26.36 -6.45
CA LEU A 187 12.36 -27.07 -5.28
C LEU A 187 11.72 -26.50 -4.01
N ASP A 188 11.27 -27.40 -3.14
CA ASP A 188 10.72 -27.10 -1.83
C ASP A 188 11.73 -27.39 -0.72
N TRP A 189 12.17 -26.34 -0.03
CA TRP A 189 13.12 -26.46 1.07
C TRP A 189 12.57 -27.25 2.26
N ARG A 190 11.24 -27.31 2.45
CA ARG A 190 10.61 -28.09 3.52
C ARG A 190 10.71 -29.60 3.28
N LYS A 191 10.72 -29.99 2.01
CA LYS A 191 10.90 -31.39 1.59
C LYS A 191 12.37 -31.80 1.52
N GLY A 192 13.29 -30.89 1.87
CA GLY A 192 14.73 -31.11 1.79
C GLY A 192 15.27 -31.12 0.35
N GLU A 193 14.50 -30.62 -0.62
CA GLU A 193 14.88 -30.57 -2.03
C GLU A 193 15.90 -29.45 -2.32
N CYS A 194 15.95 -28.43 -1.45
CA CYS A 194 16.94 -27.36 -1.47
C CYS A 194 17.14 -26.74 -0.07
N ASP A 195 18.12 -25.85 0.07
CA ASP A 195 18.28 -25.04 1.28
C ASP A 195 17.23 -23.92 1.36
N LEU A 196 16.80 -23.57 2.58
CA LEU A 196 16.05 -22.32 2.83
C LEU A 196 17.00 -21.12 2.70
N ILE A 197 16.90 -20.41 1.58
CA ILE A 197 17.69 -19.22 1.26
C ILE A 197 16.72 -18.04 1.09
N PRO A 198 16.63 -17.11 2.06
CA PRO A 198 15.80 -15.92 1.96
C PRO A 198 16.13 -15.10 0.71
N GLY A 199 15.11 -14.70 -0.04
CA GLY A 199 15.27 -13.95 -1.29
C GLY A 199 15.60 -14.81 -2.51
N LYS A 200 15.57 -16.14 -2.39
CA LYS A 200 15.80 -17.06 -3.52
C LYS A 200 14.89 -18.29 -3.51
N THR A 201 14.97 -19.13 -2.49
CA THR A 201 14.12 -20.34 -2.34
C THR A 201 13.05 -20.16 -1.26
N ALA A 202 13.07 -19.01 -0.57
CA ALA A 202 12.10 -18.59 0.43
C ALA A 202 11.90 -17.06 0.34
N PRO A 203 10.84 -16.49 0.97
CA PRO A 203 10.69 -15.05 1.10
C PRO A 203 11.94 -14.38 1.70
N ASN A 204 12.18 -13.11 1.34
CA ASN A 204 13.11 -12.26 2.08
C ASN A 204 12.65 -12.15 3.54
N ILE A 205 13.60 -12.11 4.47
CA ILE A 205 13.34 -11.89 5.89
C ILE A 205 13.94 -10.54 6.24
N ALA A 206 13.11 -9.50 6.27
CA ALA A 206 13.50 -8.14 6.57
C ALA A 206 13.34 -7.83 8.05
N VAL A 207 14.24 -7.01 8.58
CA VAL A 207 14.12 -6.43 9.92
C VAL A 207 13.67 -4.99 9.77
N VAL A 208 12.54 -4.65 10.37
CA VAL A 208 11.92 -3.32 10.29
C VAL A 208 11.82 -2.74 11.70
N GLU A 209 12.49 -1.61 11.93
CA GLU A 209 12.35 -0.87 13.18
C GLU A 209 11.09 -0.01 13.15
N ARG A 210 10.22 -0.16 14.16
CA ARG A 210 8.98 0.60 14.31
C ARG A 210 9.01 1.36 15.62
N ASN A 211 8.98 2.69 15.57
CA ASN A 211 8.77 3.50 16.76
C ASN A 211 7.30 3.86 16.87
N TYR A 212 6.54 3.07 17.63
CA TYR A 212 5.08 3.18 17.71
C TYR A 212 4.60 4.51 18.32
N PRO A 213 5.22 5.04 19.39
CA PRO A 213 4.89 6.38 19.91
C PRO A 213 5.06 7.52 18.89
N GLU A 214 5.84 7.31 17.83
CA GLU A 214 6.07 8.32 16.78
C GLU A 214 5.16 8.14 15.55
N THR A 215 4.18 7.23 15.58
CA THR A 215 3.35 6.89 14.41
C THR A 215 2.69 8.13 13.79
N TYR A 216 2.13 9.02 14.61
CA TYR A 216 1.50 10.26 14.17
C TYR A 216 2.50 11.24 13.54
N GLU A 217 3.66 11.44 14.19
CA GLU A 217 4.69 12.35 13.68
C GLU A 217 5.28 11.85 12.36
N ARG A 218 5.38 10.52 12.18
CA ARG A 218 5.79 9.90 10.92
C ARG A 218 4.70 9.93 9.86
N PHE A 219 3.43 9.77 10.23
CA PHE A 219 2.30 9.88 9.28
C PHE A 219 2.19 11.29 8.68
N THR A 220 2.50 12.32 9.48
CA THR A 220 2.33 13.73 9.11
C THR A 220 3.60 14.39 8.56
N ALA A 221 4.58 13.60 8.12
CA ALA A 221 5.84 14.10 7.58
C ALA A 221 6.44 13.16 6.52
N LEU A 222 7.18 13.74 5.57
CA LEU A 222 7.89 12.97 4.55
C LEU A 222 9.14 12.31 5.17
N GLY A 223 9.17 10.97 5.18
CA GLY A 223 10.25 10.20 5.78
C GLY A 223 11.65 10.47 5.19
N PRO A 224 12.74 10.19 5.93
CA PRO A 224 14.12 10.46 5.51
C PRO A 224 14.70 9.43 4.53
N LEU A 225 14.00 8.32 4.26
CA LEU A 225 14.51 7.27 3.38
C LEU A 225 14.69 7.75 1.94
N LEU A 226 13.91 8.74 1.48
CA LEU A 226 14.05 9.33 0.15
C LEU A 226 15.40 10.05 -0.04
N ASP A 227 16.00 10.57 1.04
CA ASP A 227 17.31 11.22 0.99
C ASP A 227 18.43 10.18 0.84
N LYS A 228 18.28 9.05 1.53
CA LYS A 228 19.33 8.02 1.66
C LYS A 228 19.27 6.98 0.54
N LEU A 229 18.06 6.52 0.20
CA LEU A 229 17.81 5.44 -0.75
C LEU A 229 17.35 5.94 -2.12
N GLY A 230 16.91 7.20 -2.21
CA GLY A 230 16.26 7.73 -3.41
C GLY A 230 14.82 7.24 -3.55
N ASN A 231 14.31 7.30 -4.78
CA ASN A 231 12.98 6.81 -5.15
C ASN A 231 13.10 5.88 -6.36
N GLY A 232 12.06 5.10 -6.66
CA GLY A 232 12.08 4.19 -7.80
C GLY A 232 10.87 3.27 -7.89
N GLY A 233 10.91 2.40 -8.90
CA GLY A 233 9.88 1.43 -9.22
C GLY A 233 10.19 0.77 -10.56
N LYS A 234 9.56 -0.38 -10.86
CA LYS A 234 9.71 -1.09 -12.13
C LYS A 234 11.19 -1.32 -12.53
N GLY A 235 11.99 -1.78 -11.57
CA GLY A 235 13.39 -2.18 -11.79
C GLY A 235 14.41 -1.04 -11.87
N ILE A 236 13.98 0.21 -11.76
CA ILE A 236 14.85 1.39 -11.83
C ILE A 236 14.74 2.26 -10.57
N SER A 237 15.78 3.05 -10.31
CA SER A 237 15.84 3.98 -9.16
C SER A 237 16.58 5.26 -9.53
N TRP A 238 16.29 6.35 -8.83
CA TRP A 238 16.87 7.66 -9.07
C TRP A 238 16.97 8.48 -7.78
N ASN A 239 17.83 9.50 -7.78
CA ASN A 239 17.89 10.48 -6.71
C ASN A 239 16.68 11.42 -6.77
N THR A 240 16.11 11.76 -5.60
CA THR A 240 14.96 12.68 -5.51
C THR A 240 15.18 13.85 -4.53
N GLN A 241 16.44 14.19 -4.24
CA GLN A 241 16.76 15.20 -3.23
C GLN A 241 16.17 16.58 -3.57
N ASN A 242 16.25 16.99 -4.85
CA ASN A 242 15.69 18.27 -5.30
C ASN A 242 14.18 18.37 -5.06
N GLU A 243 13.46 17.25 -5.20
CA GLU A 243 12.02 17.21 -4.96
C GLU A 243 11.69 17.23 -3.47
N VAL A 244 12.47 16.53 -2.63
CA VAL A 244 12.35 16.63 -1.17
C VAL A 244 12.59 18.07 -0.69
N ASP A 245 13.62 18.73 -1.20
CA ASP A 245 13.94 20.12 -0.87
C ASP A 245 12.83 21.08 -1.34
N PHE A 246 12.26 20.83 -2.51
CA PHE A 246 11.11 21.57 -3.02
C PHE A 246 9.88 21.38 -2.13
N LEU A 247 9.57 20.15 -1.72
CA LEU A 247 8.46 19.84 -0.82
C LEU A 247 8.61 20.54 0.54
N GLY A 248 9.83 20.65 1.06
CA GLY A 248 10.10 21.42 2.29
C GLY A 248 9.78 22.91 2.16
N LYS A 249 9.78 23.48 0.94
CA LYS A 249 9.40 24.87 0.68
C LYS A 249 7.89 25.04 0.56
N ILE A 250 7.19 24.11 -0.08
CA ILE A 250 5.76 24.26 -0.38
C ILE A 250 4.85 23.71 0.72
N ASN A 251 5.24 22.64 1.41
CA ASN A 251 4.48 22.06 2.53
C ASN A 251 4.99 22.60 3.88
N TYR A 252 6.06 23.41 3.87
CA TYR A 252 6.85 23.75 5.05
C TYR A 252 7.45 22.50 5.73
N VAL A 253 8.19 22.70 6.82
CA VAL A 253 8.87 21.63 7.55
C VAL A 253 8.38 21.52 9.00
N LYS A 254 8.42 20.32 9.58
CA LYS A 254 8.22 20.11 11.02
C LYS A 254 9.29 20.91 11.79
N LEU A 255 8.88 21.65 12.81
CA LEU A 255 9.78 22.55 13.56
C LEU A 255 10.49 21.86 14.73
N ASP A 256 9.86 20.82 15.26
CA ASP A 256 10.29 20.02 16.40
C ASP A 256 9.87 18.56 16.21
N GLY A 257 10.02 17.77 17.27
CA GLY A 257 9.67 16.36 17.28
C GLY A 257 10.62 15.45 16.48
N PRO A 258 10.30 14.15 16.41
CA PRO A 258 11.10 13.14 15.74
C PRO A 258 11.32 13.39 14.25
N ALA A 259 10.36 14.05 13.59
CA ALA A 259 10.41 14.39 12.18
C ALA A 259 10.91 15.83 11.91
N LYS A 260 11.58 16.47 12.88
CA LYS A 260 12.08 17.85 12.73
C LYS A 260 12.88 18.05 11.44
N GLY A 261 12.55 19.12 10.71
CA GLY A 261 13.17 19.48 9.44
C GLY A 261 12.64 18.72 8.22
N ARG A 262 11.77 17.71 8.40
CA ARG A 262 11.13 17.00 7.29
C ARG A 262 9.98 17.79 6.69
N PRO A 263 9.74 17.72 5.37
CA PRO A 263 8.54 18.27 4.75
C PRO A 263 7.28 17.76 5.43
N ARG A 264 6.31 18.65 5.68
CA ARG A 264 5.05 18.27 6.31
C ARG A 264 4.13 17.54 5.33
N ILE A 265 3.29 16.69 5.89
CA ILE A 265 2.15 16.08 5.20
C ILE A 265 0.96 16.20 6.17
N GLU A 266 0.48 17.42 6.39
CA GLU A 266 -0.59 17.67 7.38
C GLU A 266 -1.97 17.56 6.72
N THR A 267 -2.12 18.14 5.53
CA THR A 267 -3.36 18.19 4.77
C THR A 267 -3.34 17.20 3.60
N ALA A 268 -4.52 16.88 3.06
CA ALA A 268 -4.63 16.09 1.83
C ALA A 268 -3.98 16.79 0.62
N ILE A 269 -3.93 18.13 0.62
CA ILE A 269 -3.20 18.90 -0.40
C ILE A 269 -1.69 18.71 -0.24
N ASP A 270 -1.15 18.72 0.99
CA ASP A 270 0.28 18.43 1.20
C ASP A 270 0.64 17.03 0.68
N ALA A 271 -0.21 16.03 0.96
CA ALA A 271 -0.04 14.66 0.44
C ALA A 271 -0.13 14.60 -1.09
N SER A 272 -1.06 15.36 -1.68
CA SER A 272 -1.21 15.46 -3.14
C SER A 272 0.03 16.08 -3.78
N GLU A 273 0.59 17.14 -3.17
CA GLU A 273 1.81 17.78 -3.66
C GLU A 273 3.04 16.87 -3.52
N VAL A 274 3.11 16.02 -2.48
CA VAL A 274 4.14 14.96 -2.38
C VAL A 274 4.07 14.02 -3.58
N ILE A 275 2.87 13.55 -3.94
CA ILE A 275 2.67 12.69 -5.11
C ILE A 275 3.11 13.42 -6.40
N LEU A 276 2.62 14.64 -6.61
CA LEU A 276 2.91 15.44 -7.81
C LEU A 276 4.39 15.84 -7.94
N ALA A 277 5.09 16.04 -6.82
CA ALA A 277 6.50 16.41 -6.85
C ALA A 277 7.40 15.20 -7.12
N LEU A 278 7.09 14.02 -6.56
CA LEU A 278 7.96 12.85 -6.60
C LEU A 278 7.74 11.94 -7.82
N ALA A 279 6.61 12.05 -8.53
CA ALA A 279 6.28 11.17 -9.63
C ALA A 279 6.79 11.67 -11.01
N PRO A 280 7.42 10.81 -11.83
CA PRO A 280 7.88 11.18 -13.17
C PRO A 280 6.74 11.61 -14.10
N GLU A 281 5.52 11.14 -13.92
CA GLU A 281 4.36 11.50 -14.75
C GLU A 281 3.92 12.95 -14.56
N THR A 282 4.37 13.62 -13.50
CA THR A 282 3.88 14.95 -13.09
C THR A 282 4.99 15.98 -12.84
N ASN A 283 6.25 15.52 -12.80
CA ASN A 283 7.43 16.36 -12.68
C ASN A 283 8.48 15.96 -13.73
N GLY A 284 8.71 16.85 -14.69
CA GLY A 284 9.61 16.61 -15.83
C GLY A 284 11.06 16.32 -15.43
N GLN A 285 11.54 16.91 -14.34
CA GLN A 285 12.89 16.63 -13.82
C GLN A 285 13.00 15.18 -13.33
N VAL A 286 11.93 14.66 -12.72
CA VAL A 286 11.88 13.25 -12.31
C VAL A 286 11.72 12.34 -13.53
N ALA A 287 10.91 12.74 -14.53
CA ALA A 287 10.76 12.01 -15.79
C ALA A 287 12.11 11.79 -16.48
N VAL A 288 12.92 12.84 -16.63
CA VAL A 288 14.24 12.76 -17.25
C VAL A 288 15.16 11.82 -16.46
N LYS A 289 15.25 11.97 -15.14
CA LYS A 289 16.05 11.08 -14.27
C LYS A 289 15.61 9.61 -14.36
N ALA A 290 14.30 9.37 -14.45
CA ALA A 290 13.77 8.01 -14.55
C ALA A 290 14.10 7.37 -15.91
N TRP A 291 13.97 8.13 -17.02
CA TRP A 291 14.36 7.64 -18.34
C TRP A 291 15.87 7.44 -18.47
N GLU A 292 16.68 8.28 -17.83
CA GLU A 292 18.14 8.10 -17.74
C GLU A 292 18.47 6.78 -17.03
N ALA A 293 17.82 6.50 -15.89
CA ALA A 293 18.01 5.24 -15.16
C ALA A 293 17.64 4.00 -15.99
N LEU A 294 16.58 4.07 -16.80
CA LEU A 294 16.25 2.98 -17.73
C LEU A 294 17.25 2.87 -18.89
N GLY A 295 17.81 4.00 -19.33
CA GLY A 295 18.83 4.04 -20.37
C GLY A 295 20.07 3.22 -20.02
N GLU A 296 20.48 3.23 -18.74
CA GLU A 296 21.59 2.41 -18.24
C GLU A 296 21.33 0.91 -18.39
N LEU A 297 20.10 0.44 -18.16
CA LEU A 297 19.74 -0.97 -18.30
C LEU A 297 19.65 -1.42 -19.75
N THR A 298 19.13 -0.55 -20.62
CA THR A 298 18.85 -0.89 -22.02
C THR A 298 20.01 -0.58 -22.98
N GLY A 299 20.97 0.25 -22.55
CA GLY A 299 22.06 0.75 -23.39
C GLY A 299 21.62 1.74 -24.47
N ARG A 300 20.43 2.35 -24.34
CA ARG A 300 19.85 3.29 -25.29
C ARG A 300 19.40 4.56 -24.56
N ASP A 301 19.63 5.73 -25.16
CA ASP A 301 19.09 6.95 -24.60
C ASP A 301 17.56 7.00 -24.78
N HIS A 302 16.85 7.17 -23.67
CA HIS A 302 15.40 7.37 -23.61
C HIS A 302 15.02 8.76 -23.09
N THR A 303 15.98 9.58 -22.67
CA THR A 303 15.69 10.89 -22.05
C THR A 303 14.98 11.84 -23.02
N HIS A 304 15.21 11.69 -24.33
CA HIS A 304 14.50 12.41 -25.39
C HIS A 304 12.97 12.30 -25.31
N LEU A 305 12.42 11.31 -24.61
CA LEU A 305 10.97 11.14 -24.40
C LEU A 305 10.39 12.13 -23.38
N ALA A 306 11.23 12.79 -22.58
CA ALA A 306 10.81 13.74 -21.54
C ALA A 306 11.57 15.07 -21.52
N LEU A 307 12.72 15.18 -22.20
CA LEU A 307 13.53 16.42 -22.22
C LEU A 307 12.75 17.67 -22.65
N ASN A 308 11.82 17.53 -23.60
CA ASN A 308 10.97 18.63 -24.05
C ASN A 308 9.95 19.12 -23.00
N LYS A 309 9.74 18.34 -21.92
CA LYS A 309 8.86 18.64 -20.80
C LYS A 309 9.60 18.67 -19.46
N GLU A 310 10.94 18.76 -19.45
CA GLU A 310 11.73 18.69 -18.21
C GLU A 310 11.33 19.76 -17.18
N ASP A 311 10.94 20.95 -17.64
CA ASP A 311 10.52 22.04 -16.75
C ASP A 311 9.09 21.86 -16.19
N GLU A 312 8.26 21.03 -16.82
CA GLU A 312 6.86 20.82 -16.46
C GLU A 312 6.73 20.31 -15.01
N LYS A 313 5.88 20.98 -14.24
CA LYS A 313 5.59 20.64 -12.84
C LYS A 313 4.10 20.85 -12.59
N ILE A 314 3.35 19.77 -12.63
CA ILE A 314 1.91 19.80 -12.35
C ILE A 314 1.72 20.09 -10.84
N ARG A 315 0.82 21.04 -10.51
CA ARG A 315 0.47 21.41 -9.13
C ARG A 315 -1.00 21.18 -8.84
N PHE A 316 -1.33 20.93 -7.57
CA PHE A 316 -2.71 20.64 -7.18
C PHE A 316 -3.67 21.79 -7.57
N ARG A 317 -3.24 23.04 -7.33
CA ARG A 317 -4.05 24.22 -7.66
C ARG A 317 -4.18 24.46 -9.17
N ASP A 318 -3.21 24.02 -9.97
CA ASP A 318 -3.27 24.14 -11.42
C ASP A 318 -4.26 23.15 -12.04
N ILE A 319 -4.32 21.92 -11.50
CA ILE A 319 -5.29 20.91 -11.95
C ILE A 319 -6.73 21.23 -11.50
N GLN A 320 -6.89 22.01 -10.42
CA GLN A 320 -8.19 22.61 -10.06
C GLN A 320 -8.65 23.62 -11.10
N ALA A 321 -7.73 24.40 -11.68
CA ALA A 321 -8.05 25.36 -12.73
C ALA A 321 -8.41 24.66 -14.05
N GLN A 322 -7.66 23.62 -14.43
CA GLN A 322 -7.95 22.78 -15.58
C GLN A 322 -7.17 21.45 -15.48
N PRO A 323 -7.78 20.27 -15.77
CA PRO A 323 -7.05 19.00 -15.81
C PRO A 323 -5.78 19.08 -16.67
N ARG A 324 -4.69 18.45 -16.21
CA ARG A 324 -3.40 18.48 -16.92
C ARG A 324 -3.09 17.11 -17.50
N LYS A 325 -2.58 17.10 -18.74
CA LYS A 325 -2.05 15.88 -19.37
C LYS A 325 -0.70 15.55 -18.74
N ILE A 326 -0.49 14.29 -18.39
CA ILE A 326 0.74 13.80 -17.77
C ILE A 326 1.93 13.72 -18.75
N ILE A 327 3.10 13.40 -18.21
CA ILE A 327 4.38 13.27 -18.91
C ILE A 327 4.66 11.79 -19.22
N SER A 328 5.27 11.50 -20.37
CA SER A 328 5.76 10.15 -20.69
C SER A 328 6.75 9.67 -19.64
N SER A 329 6.55 8.48 -19.10
CA SER A 329 7.32 7.93 -17.99
C SER A 329 7.69 6.46 -18.22
N PRO A 330 8.88 6.01 -17.79
CA PRO A 330 9.31 4.62 -17.92
C PRO A 330 8.45 3.65 -17.09
N THR A 331 7.65 4.15 -16.15
CA THR A 331 6.62 3.35 -15.44
C THR A 331 5.65 2.71 -16.42
N TRP A 332 5.35 3.39 -17.52
CA TRP A 332 4.38 2.97 -18.53
C TRP A 332 5.10 2.48 -19.80
N SER A 333 4.32 2.09 -20.81
CA SER A 333 4.87 1.58 -22.08
C SER A 333 4.31 2.31 -23.31
N GLY A 334 3.55 3.38 -23.11
CA GLY A 334 3.07 4.27 -24.16
C GLY A 334 3.60 5.70 -23.98
N LEU A 335 3.34 6.54 -24.98
CA LEU A 335 3.78 7.94 -24.98
C LEU A 335 2.64 8.92 -24.78
N GLU A 336 2.93 9.96 -23.99
CA GLU A 336 2.08 11.13 -23.83
C GLU A 336 2.49 12.24 -24.80
N SER A 337 2.12 12.03 -26.06
CA SER A 337 2.51 12.89 -27.19
C SER A 337 1.32 13.64 -27.79
N GLU A 338 1.61 14.76 -28.45
CA GLU A 338 0.63 15.54 -29.23
C GLU A 338 0.47 15.01 -30.67
N HIS A 339 1.30 14.05 -31.07
CA HIS A 339 1.32 13.49 -32.42
C HIS A 339 0.93 12.01 -32.48
N VAL A 340 1.07 11.29 -31.36
CA VAL A 340 0.67 9.89 -31.24
C VAL A 340 -0.08 9.70 -29.93
N SER A 341 -1.25 9.07 -30.01
CA SER A 341 -2.03 8.70 -28.81
C SER A 341 -1.29 7.63 -28.01
N TYR A 342 -1.53 7.58 -26.70
CA TYR A 342 -1.00 6.52 -25.85
C TYR A 342 -1.37 5.14 -26.40
N ASN A 343 -0.36 4.28 -26.55
CA ASN A 343 -0.51 2.89 -26.95
C ASN A 343 0.47 2.04 -26.14
N ALA A 344 -0.03 1.04 -25.41
CA ALA A 344 0.83 0.20 -24.60
C ALA A 344 1.77 -0.65 -25.48
N GLY A 345 3.06 -0.69 -25.11
CA GLY A 345 4.12 -1.38 -25.85
C GLY A 345 4.77 -0.56 -26.97
N TYR A 346 4.60 0.77 -26.96
CA TYR A 346 5.18 1.69 -27.93
C TYR A 346 6.65 2.03 -27.65
N THR A 347 7.01 2.24 -26.38
CA THR A 347 8.32 2.77 -25.94
C THR A 347 9.42 1.73 -25.88
#